data_AF-A0A5C7LV13-F1
#
_entry.id   AF-A0A5C7LV13-F1
#
_cell.length_a   1.000
_cell.length_b   1.000
_cell.length_c   1.000
_cell.angle_alpha   90.00
_cell.angle_beta   90.00
_cell.angle_gamma   90.00
#
_symmetry.space_group_name_H-M   'P 1'
#
loop_
_entity.id
_entity.type
_entity.pdbx_description
1 polymer ?
#
loop_
_entity_poly.entity_id
_entity_poly.type
_entity_poly.pdbx_seq_one_letter_code
_entity_poly.pdbx_strand_id
1 'polypeptide(L)'
;MARQVLSDLDFNSAARITNLPDPTLAQHAATKAYVDANIEGLGWKDNVRVSTQANISLATPGATIDGITMAASDRVLVRAQSTASENGIYIWNGASTLMTRAADCSTAVELESAVTTVDEGTDAGVSYRQTAVNFTLGSGSVTWTAFGTTVPNASETVAGRIEIATQAETDTGTDDLRAVTPLKLATYSGRKFKFAADIGDGSATQYTVTHNFNTRDVQVDVYRNSGNYDSILCDVDRTSVNAVRLTFASAPTSNQFRVVVLA
;
A
#
# COMPACT_ATOMS: atom_id res chain seq x y z
N MET A 1 48.36 0.36 -31.19
CA MET A 1 47.68 1.54 -31.76
C MET A 1 46.28 1.13 -32.19
N ALA A 2 45.26 1.94 -31.88
CA ALA A 2 43.92 1.70 -32.39
C ALA A 2 43.83 2.08 -33.87
N ARG A 3 43.09 1.30 -34.67
CA ARG A 3 42.79 1.65 -36.07
C ARG A 3 41.58 2.58 -36.06
N GLN A 4 41.71 3.74 -36.72
CA GLN A 4 40.56 4.60 -36.97
C GLN A 4 39.67 3.97 -38.05
N VAL A 5 38.37 3.93 -37.80
CA VAL A 5 37.34 3.54 -38.76
C VAL A 5 36.40 4.74 -38.88
N LEU A 6 36.38 5.38 -40.05
CA LEU A 6 35.63 6.62 -40.30
C LEU A 6 34.37 6.36 -41.13
N SER A 7 33.84 5.14 -41.04
CA SER A 7 32.66 4.66 -41.75
C SER A 7 31.99 3.54 -40.94
N ASP A 8 30.72 3.27 -41.20
CA ASP A 8 30.01 2.17 -40.53
C ASP A 8 30.54 0.80 -40.95
N LEU A 9 30.42 -0.18 -40.05
CA LEU A 9 30.71 -1.60 -40.31
C LEU A 9 29.40 -2.37 -40.42
N ASP A 10 29.09 -2.88 -41.62
CA ASP A 10 27.98 -3.82 -41.84
C ASP A 10 28.51 -5.25 -41.87
N PHE A 11 27.94 -6.12 -41.02
CA PHE A 11 28.32 -7.53 -40.88
C PHE A 11 27.37 -8.49 -41.61
N ASN A 12 26.37 -7.97 -42.33
CA ASN A 12 25.39 -8.71 -43.15
C ASN A 12 24.79 -9.93 -42.42
N SER A 13 24.52 -9.80 -41.11
CA SER A 13 23.98 -10.84 -40.24
C SER A 13 24.80 -12.14 -40.14
N ALA A 14 25.98 -12.24 -40.76
CA ALA A 14 26.78 -13.46 -40.84
C ALA A 14 28.18 -13.32 -40.19
N ALA A 15 28.81 -12.16 -40.31
CA ALA A 15 30.12 -11.92 -39.69
C ALA A 15 29.98 -11.62 -38.19
N ARG A 16 31.04 -11.92 -37.42
CA ARG A 16 31.09 -11.79 -35.95
C ARG A 16 32.42 -11.15 -35.52
N ILE A 17 32.42 -10.45 -34.39
CA ILE A 17 33.64 -9.99 -33.72
C ILE A 17 34.09 -11.10 -32.76
N THR A 18 35.29 -11.63 -32.93
CA THR A 18 35.89 -12.68 -32.09
C THR A 18 36.92 -12.11 -31.13
N ASN A 19 37.06 -12.69 -29.93
CA ASN A 19 38.02 -12.28 -28.89
C ASN A 19 37.89 -10.81 -28.42
N LEU A 20 36.66 -10.30 -28.31
CA LEU A 20 36.40 -9.00 -27.70
C LEU A 20 36.56 -9.09 -26.17
N PRO A 21 37.48 -8.32 -25.54
CA PRO A 21 37.64 -8.32 -24.09
C PRO A 21 36.48 -7.60 -23.37
N ASP A 22 36.35 -7.82 -22.07
CA ASP A 22 35.32 -7.14 -21.27
C ASP A 22 35.53 -5.62 -21.23
N PRO A 23 34.45 -4.83 -21.29
CA PRO A 23 34.53 -3.37 -21.28
C PRO A 23 34.99 -2.84 -19.91
N THR A 24 35.86 -1.83 -19.93
CA THR A 24 36.41 -1.18 -18.73
C THR A 24 36.14 0.33 -18.70
N LEU A 25 35.75 0.93 -19.83
CA LEU A 25 35.38 2.33 -19.96
C LEU A 25 33.97 2.45 -20.55
N ALA A 26 33.31 3.59 -20.30
CA ALA A 26 31.91 3.81 -20.65
C ALA A 26 31.61 3.79 -22.17
N GLN A 27 32.62 3.91 -23.05
CA GLN A 27 32.45 3.86 -24.51
C GLN A 27 32.87 2.52 -25.14
N HIS A 28 33.25 1.52 -24.34
CA HIS A 28 33.59 0.20 -24.87
C HIS A 28 32.33 -0.56 -25.31
N ALA A 29 32.46 -1.34 -26.39
CA ALA A 29 31.45 -2.33 -26.74
C ALA A 29 31.43 -3.45 -25.69
N ALA A 30 30.24 -3.93 -25.30
CA ALA A 30 30.07 -5.00 -24.34
C ALA A 30 29.87 -6.35 -25.04
N THR A 31 30.49 -7.42 -24.50
CA THR A 31 30.18 -8.79 -24.92
C THR A 31 28.82 -9.21 -24.37
N LYS A 32 28.12 -10.13 -25.04
CA LYS A 32 26.87 -10.70 -24.51
C LYS A 32 27.10 -11.32 -23.11
N ALA A 33 28.22 -12.03 -22.93
CA ALA A 33 28.59 -12.63 -21.66
C ALA A 33 28.76 -11.58 -20.55
N TYR A 34 29.41 -10.44 -20.84
CA TYR A 34 29.52 -9.33 -19.89
C TYR A 34 28.14 -8.74 -19.55
N VAL A 35 27.28 -8.53 -20.55
CA VAL A 35 25.92 -8.00 -20.30
C VAL A 35 25.09 -8.99 -19.47
N ASP A 36 25.11 -10.28 -19.80
CA ASP A 36 24.41 -11.33 -19.06
C ASP A 36 24.92 -11.47 -17.62
N ALA A 37 26.23 -11.36 -17.41
CA ALA A 37 26.85 -11.40 -16.09
C ALA A 37 26.56 -10.14 -15.27
N ASN A 38 26.45 -8.95 -15.88
CA ASN A 38 26.06 -7.73 -15.15
C ASN A 38 24.54 -7.63 -14.91
N ILE A 39 23.74 -8.39 -15.67
CA ILE A 39 22.31 -8.62 -15.42
C ILE A 39 22.11 -9.69 -14.30
N GLU A 40 23.19 -10.13 -13.64
CA GLU A 40 23.24 -11.24 -12.68
C GLU A 40 22.03 -11.33 -11.75
N GLY A 41 21.33 -12.47 -11.87
CA GLY A 41 20.42 -12.98 -10.86
C GLY A 41 18.93 -12.92 -11.18
N LEU A 42 18.51 -12.44 -12.35
CA LEU A 42 17.09 -12.45 -12.74
C LEU A 42 16.91 -13.18 -14.07
N GLY A 43 16.50 -14.44 -14.01
CA GLY A 43 16.15 -15.25 -15.17
C GLY A 43 14.73 -14.95 -15.65
N TRP A 44 14.52 -13.78 -16.27
CA TRP A 44 13.20 -13.41 -16.79
C TRP A 44 12.67 -14.47 -17.76
N LYS A 45 11.44 -14.92 -17.50
CA LYS A 45 10.65 -15.84 -18.31
C LYS A 45 9.51 -15.09 -18.94
N ASP A 46 8.88 -15.71 -19.93
CA ASP A 46 7.61 -15.22 -20.45
C ASP A 46 6.58 -15.09 -19.31
N ASN A 47 5.67 -14.16 -19.49
CA ASN A 47 4.58 -13.95 -18.54
C ASN A 47 3.75 -15.22 -18.39
N VAL A 48 3.20 -15.40 -17.21
CA VAL A 48 2.17 -16.41 -16.95
C VAL A 48 0.82 -15.72 -17.00
N ARG A 49 -0.17 -16.42 -17.54
CA ARG A 49 -1.53 -15.89 -17.58
C ARG A 49 -2.11 -15.76 -16.17
N VAL A 50 -1.90 -16.78 -15.33
CA VAL A 50 -2.42 -16.83 -13.96
C VAL A 50 -1.43 -17.49 -12.99
N SER A 51 -1.62 -17.21 -11.71
CA SER A 51 -0.87 -17.79 -10.59
C SER A 51 -1.82 -18.53 -9.63
N THR A 52 -1.42 -19.70 -9.16
CA THR A 52 -2.25 -20.50 -8.24
C THR A 52 -2.33 -19.86 -6.85
N GLN A 53 -3.55 -19.72 -6.30
CA GLN A 53 -3.77 -19.25 -4.92
C GLN A 53 -3.80 -20.36 -3.86
N ALA A 54 -4.01 -21.61 -4.30
CA ALA A 54 -4.07 -22.79 -3.44
C ALA A 54 -3.58 -24.02 -4.20
N ASN A 55 -3.51 -25.15 -3.51
CA ASN A 55 -3.13 -26.43 -4.09
C ASN A 55 -4.12 -26.85 -5.19
N ILE A 56 -3.60 -27.30 -6.33
CA ILE A 56 -4.37 -27.81 -7.48
C ILE A 56 -3.90 -29.22 -7.87
N SER A 57 -4.75 -29.95 -8.60
CA SER A 57 -4.34 -31.19 -9.25
C SER A 57 -3.61 -30.89 -10.56
N LEU A 58 -2.30 -31.15 -10.64
CA LEU A 58 -1.56 -30.99 -11.89
C LEU A 58 -2.01 -31.97 -12.98
N ALA A 59 -2.52 -33.14 -12.59
CA ALA A 59 -3.04 -34.15 -13.53
C ALA A 59 -4.39 -33.74 -14.14
N THR A 60 -5.19 -32.99 -13.40
CA THR A 60 -6.55 -32.58 -13.77
C THR A 60 -6.83 -31.18 -13.22
N PRO A 61 -6.25 -30.13 -13.82
CA PRO A 61 -6.26 -28.77 -13.27
C PRO A 61 -7.63 -28.07 -13.32
N GLY A 62 -8.60 -28.64 -14.04
CA GLY A 62 -9.90 -28.01 -14.28
C GLY A 62 -9.87 -26.97 -15.40
N ALA A 63 -11.06 -26.51 -15.81
CA ALA A 63 -11.24 -25.55 -16.89
C ALA A 63 -10.85 -24.11 -16.49
N THR A 64 -10.76 -23.84 -15.19
CA THR A 64 -10.41 -22.53 -14.65
C THR A 64 -9.34 -22.62 -13.58
N ILE A 65 -8.43 -21.65 -13.56
CA ILE A 65 -7.46 -21.46 -12.47
C ILE A 65 -7.60 -20.01 -11.98
N ASP A 66 -7.75 -19.82 -10.67
CA ASP A 66 -8.00 -18.50 -10.06
C ASP A 66 -9.19 -17.74 -10.69
N GLY A 67 -10.25 -18.47 -11.06
CA GLY A 67 -11.44 -17.91 -11.71
C GLY A 67 -11.29 -17.59 -13.20
N ILE A 68 -10.10 -17.73 -13.79
CA ILE A 68 -9.83 -17.46 -15.20
C ILE A 68 -9.99 -18.74 -16.02
N THR A 69 -10.71 -18.66 -17.15
CA THR A 69 -10.87 -19.79 -18.08
C THR A 69 -9.60 -20.02 -18.89
N MET A 70 -9.08 -21.24 -18.79
CA MET A 70 -7.81 -21.63 -19.40
C MET A 70 -8.01 -22.12 -20.84
N ALA A 71 -7.04 -21.80 -21.69
CA ALA A 71 -6.89 -22.35 -23.03
C ALA A 71 -5.63 -23.23 -23.09
N ALA A 72 -5.61 -24.17 -24.04
CA ALA A 72 -4.43 -24.97 -24.30
C ALA A 72 -3.23 -24.07 -24.59
N SER A 73 -2.07 -24.44 -24.04
CA SER A 73 -0.81 -23.69 -24.12
C SER A 73 -0.68 -22.47 -23.20
N ASP A 74 -1.70 -22.14 -22.40
CA ASP A 74 -1.58 -21.07 -21.40
C ASP A 74 -0.51 -21.40 -20.35
N ARG A 75 0.33 -20.41 -20.03
CA ARG A 75 1.34 -20.51 -18.98
C ARG A 75 0.72 -20.21 -17.62
N VAL A 76 1.03 -21.04 -16.62
CA VAL A 76 0.52 -20.94 -15.27
C VAL A 76 1.68 -21.02 -14.29
N LEU A 77 1.76 -20.05 -13.37
CA LEU A 77 2.66 -20.15 -12.22
C LEU A 77 1.98 -21.00 -11.13
N VAL A 78 2.48 -22.21 -10.95
CA VAL A 78 2.11 -23.09 -9.84
C VAL A 78 3.05 -22.79 -8.67
N ARG A 79 2.55 -22.06 -7.68
CA ARG A 79 3.34 -21.61 -6.51
C ARG A 79 2.80 -22.07 -5.16
N ALA A 80 1.58 -22.62 -5.13
CA ALA A 80 0.83 -22.87 -3.90
C ALA A 80 0.54 -24.35 -3.63
N GLN A 81 1.35 -25.27 -4.18
CA GLN A 81 1.23 -26.70 -3.86
C GLN A 81 1.63 -26.99 -2.42
N SER A 82 0.98 -27.98 -1.80
CA SER A 82 1.43 -28.52 -0.50
C SER A 82 2.77 -29.24 -0.64
N THR A 83 3.01 -29.91 -1.77
CA THR A 83 4.31 -30.48 -2.12
C THR A 83 5.12 -29.45 -2.89
N ALA A 84 6.01 -28.72 -2.20
CA ALA A 84 6.71 -27.59 -2.82
C ALA A 84 7.61 -27.97 -4.02
N SER A 85 8.02 -29.23 -4.16
CA SER A 85 8.79 -29.70 -5.33
C SER A 85 7.97 -29.75 -6.62
N GLU A 86 6.64 -29.71 -6.52
CA GLU A 86 5.74 -29.63 -7.66
C GLU A 86 5.57 -28.19 -8.18
N ASN A 87 5.96 -27.18 -7.41
CA ASN A 87 5.87 -25.78 -7.85
C ASN A 87 6.78 -25.51 -9.07
N GLY A 88 6.42 -24.49 -9.86
CA GLY A 88 7.11 -24.05 -11.06
C GLY A 88 6.18 -23.41 -12.08
N ILE A 89 6.69 -23.17 -13.28
CA ILE A 89 5.88 -22.65 -14.39
C ILE A 89 5.47 -23.83 -15.28
N TYR A 90 4.17 -23.93 -15.55
CA TYR A 90 3.56 -25.02 -16.30
C TYR A 90 2.76 -24.51 -17.50
N ILE A 91 2.59 -25.38 -18.48
CA ILE A 91 1.68 -25.25 -19.61
C ILE A 91 0.40 -26.01 -19.27
N TRP A 92 -0.73 -25.32 -19.35
CA TRP A 92 -2.04 -25.92 -19.25
C TRP A 92 -2.38 -26.63 -20.57
N ASN A 93 -2.65 -27.93 -20.51
CA ASN A 93 -2.87 -28.77 -21.70
C ASN A 93 -4.33 -29.18 -21.89
N GLY A 94 -5.19 -28.98 -20.88
CA GLY A 94 -6.57 -29.44 -20.87
C GLY A 94 -7.10 -29.58 -19.45
N ALA A 95 -8.42 -29.46 -19.26
CA ALA A 95 -9.04 -29.48 -17.94
C ALA A 95 -8.86 -30.81 -17.19
N SER A 96 -8.74 -31.91 -17.95
CA SER A 96 -8.53 -33.27 -17.43
C SER A 96 -7.25 -33.88 -18.01
N THR A 97 -6.26 -33.04 -18.29
CA THR A 97 -4.98 -33.44 -18.89
C THR A 97 -3.83 -32.93 -18.02
N LEU A 98 -2.82 -33.79 -17.84
CA LEU A 98 -1.63 -33.45 -17.06
C LEU A 98 -0.97 -32.19 -17.60
N MET A 99 -0.77 -31.21 -16.73
CA MET A 99 0.04 -30.03 -17.02
C MET A 99 1.51 -30.43 -17.19
N THR A 100 2.18 -29.83 -18.16
CA THR A 100 3.60 -30.07 -18.41
C THR A 100 4.40 -28.86 -17.96
N ARG A 101 5.59 -29.03 -17.36
CA ARG A 101 6.44 -27.88 -17.07
C ARG A 101 6.75 -27.13 -18.37
N ALA A 102 6.80 -25.81 -18.31
CA ALA A 102 7.19 -25.01 -19.46
C ALA A 102 8.63 -25.38 -19.89
N ALA A 103 8.88 -25.39 -21.19
CA ALA A 103 10.14 -25.90 -21.75
C ALA A 103 11.36 -25.13 -21.23
N ASP A 104 11.22 -23.83 -21.06
CA ASP A 104 12.20 -22.89 -20.51
C ASP A 104 12.31 -22.91 -18.97
N CYS A 105 11.63 -23.85 -18.31
CA CYS A 105 11.52 -24.01 -16.87
C CYS A 105 11.49 -25.51 -16.48
N SER A 106 12.15 -26.36 -17.28
CA SER A 106 12.06 -27.82 -17.20
C SER A 106 13.28 -28.47 -16.54
N THR A 107 14.30 -27.68 -16.22
CA THR A 107 15.49 -28.09 -15.45
C THR A 107 15.67 -27.20 -14.21
N ALA A 108 16.45 -27.68 -13.23
CA ALA A 108 16.75 -26.91 -12.02
C ALA A 108 17.47 -25.58 -12.35
N VAL A 109 18.46 -25.64 -13.25
CA VAL A 109 19.25 -24.47 -13.68
C VAL A 109 18.39 -23.42 -14.36
N GLU A 110 17.42 -23.83 -15.18
CA GLU A 110 16.52 -22.88 -15.86
C GLU A 110 15.56 -22.19 -14.90
N LEU A 111 15.15 -22.87 -13.85
CA LEU A 111 14.17 -22.38 -12.88
C LEU A 111 14.83 -21.59 -11.74
N GLU A 112 16.12 -21.80 -11.51
CA GLU A 112 16.90 -21.07 -10.52
C GLU A 112 16.93 -19.58 -10.85
N SER A 113 16.51 -18.75 -9.89
CA SER A 113 16.34 -17.30 -10.08
C SER A 113 15.39 -16.90 -11.22
N ALA A 114 14.51 -17.80 -11.66
CA ALA A 114 13.50 -17.48 -12.66
C ALA A 114 12.56 -16.38 -12.15
N VAL A 115 12.21 -15.44 -13.03
CA VAL A 115 11.27 -14.36 -12.74
C VAL A 115 10.16 -14.36 -13.76
N THR A 116 8.91 -14.27 -13.34
CA THR A 116 7.76 -14.14 -14.25
C THR A 116 6.75 -13.14 -13.68
N THR A 117 5.97 -12.52 -14.55
CA THR A 117 4.88 -11.61 -14.21
C THR A 117 3.55 -12.27 -14.52
N VAL A 118 2.56 -12.03 -13.67
CA VAL A 118 1.20 -12.56 -13.82
C VAL A 118 0.32 -11.55 -14.56
N ASP A 119 -0.37 -11.97 -15.62
CA ASP A 119 -1.19 -11.06 -16.44
C ASP A 119 -2.65 -10.93 -15.96
N GLU A 120 -3.24 -11.99 -15.41
CA GLU A 120 -4.66 -12.05 -15.01
C GLU A 120 -4.85 -12.71 -13.63
N GLY A 121 -6.04 -12.52 -13.04
CA GLY A 121 -6.42 -13.09 -11.74
C GLY A 121 -6.07 -12.20 -10.55
N THR A 122 -5.99 -12.81 -9.37
CA THR A 122 -5.76 -12.12 -8.08
C THR A 122 -4.40 -11.42 -8.04
N ASP A 123 -3.38 -12.03 -8.66
CA ASP A 123 -2.00 -11.52 -8.66
C ASP A 123 -1.65 -10.71 -9.91
N ALA A 124 -2.63 -10.22 -10.69
CA ALA A 124 -2.38 -9.47 -11.92
C ALA A 124 -1.43 -8.28 -11.70
N GLY A 125 -0.36 -8.21 -12.49
CA GLY A 125 0.72 -7.21 -12.39
C GLY A 125 1.81 -7.51 -11.35
N VAL A 126 1.69 -8.58 -10.56
CA VAL A 126 2.72 -9.01 -9.61
C VAL A 126 3.77 -9.85 -10.32
N SER A 127 5.05 -9.53 -10.12
CA SER A 127 6.17 -10.39 -10.51
C SER A 127 6.57 -11.31 -9.36
N TYR A 128 6.92 -12.56 -9.67
CA TYR A 128 7.45 -13.53 -8.71
C TYR A 128 8.84 -13.98 -9.13
N ARG A 129 9.72 -14.17 -8.15
CA ARG A 129 11.05 -14.75 -8.31
C ARG A 129 11.14 -16.09 -7.58
N GLN A 130 11.70 -17.09 -8.25
CA GLN A 130 12.09 -18.34 -7.62
C GLN A 130 13.37 -18.11 -6.79
N THR A 131 13.38 -18.59 -5.53
CA THR A 131 14.46 -18.26 -4.57
C THR A 131 15.18 -19.46 -3.98
N ALA A 132 14.75 -20.70 -4.26
CA ALA A 132 15.49 -21.87 -3.79
C ALA A 132 16.75 -22.05 -4.64
N VAL A 133 17.90 -22.17 -3.97
CA VAL A 133 19.23 -22.26 -4.58
C VAL A 133 19.68 -23.72 -4.61
N ASN A 134 20.35 -24.14 -5.69
CA ASN A 134 20.94 -25.49 -5.84
C ASN A 134 19.96 -26.65 -5.54
N PHE A 135 18.66 -26.47 -5.79
CA PHE A 135 17.66 -27.50 -5.54
C PHE A 135 17.67 -28.57 -6.66
N THR A 136 17.19 -29.77 -6.35
CA THR A 136 16.94 -30.82 -7.36
C THR A 136 15.50 -30.74 -7.83
N LEU A 137 15.25 -30.59 -9.13
CA LEU A 137 13.90 -30.52 -9.66
C LEU A 137 13.13 -31.84 -9.43
N GLY A 138 11.88 -31.74 -8.95
CA GLY A 138 11.01 -32.89 -8.67
C GLY A 138 11.10 -33.45 -7.25
N SER A 139 12.19 -33.18 -6.52
CA SER A 139 12.36 -33.62 -5.12
C SER A 139 12.68 -32.49 -4.15
N GLY A 140 13.42 -31.46 -4.58
CA GLY A 140 13.72 -30.27 -3.81
C GLY A 140 12.57 -29.26 -3.84
N SER A 141 12.38 -28.53 -2.74
CA SER A 141 11.35 -27.50 -2.62
C SER A 141 11.60 -26.33 -3.58
N VAL A 142 10.61 -26.00 -4.41
CA VAL A 142 10.62 -24.83 -5.27
C VAL A 142 9.77 -23.74 -4.63
N THR A 143 10.42 -22.65 -4.22
CA THR A 143 9.78 -21.52 -3.54
C THR A 143 9.76 -20.30 -4.44
N TRP A 144 8.58 -19.70 -4.61
CA TRP A 144 8.37 -18.44 -5.34
C TRP A 144 7.99 -17.34 -4.36
N THR A 145 8.69 -16.22 -4.40
CA THR A 145 8.42 -15.03 -3.59
C THR A 145 8.10 -13.86 -4.50
N ALA A 146 7.20 -12.98 -4.08
CA ALA A 146 6.92 -11.76 -4.83
C ALA A 146 8.22 -10.95 -5.01
N PHE A 147 8.46 -10.47 -6.23
CA PHE A 147 9.66 -9.77 -6.65
C PHE A 147 9.30 -8.33 -7.03
N GLY A 148 10.05 -7.36 -6.49
CA GLY A 148 9.82 -5.95 -6.79
C GLY A 148 8.55 -5.34 -6.17
N THR A 149 7.80 -6.07 -5.35
CA THR A 149 6.51 -5.63 -4.77
C THR A 149 6.48 -5.57 -3.23
N THR A 150 7.55 -5.96 -2.55
CA THR A 150 7.62 -5.90 -1.08
C THR A 150 8.09 -4.53 -0.60
N VAL A 151 7.23 -3.51 -0.70
CA VAL A 151 7.32 -2.41 0.27
C VAL A 151 6.92 -3.02 1.61
N PRO A 152 7.83 -3.18 2.59
CA PRO A 152 7.52 -3.80 3.87
C PRO A 152 6.43 -3.00 4.60
N ASN A 153 5.78 -3.60 5.59
CA ASN A 153 4.94 -2.81 6.49
C ASN A 153 5.83 -1.75 7.18
N ALA A 154 5.33 -0.53 7.28
CA ALA A 154 6.03 0.51 8.00
C ALA A 154 6.14 0.15 9.50
N SER A 155 7.24 0.55 10.12
CA SER A 155 7.42 0.57 11.56
C SER A 155 8.08 1.88 11.98
N GLU A 156 8.26 2.11 13.27
CA GLU A 156 8.99 3.29 13.77
C GLU A 156 10.43 3.39 13.22
N THR A 157 11.02 2.28 12.80
CA THR A 157 12.42 2.21 12.32
C THR A 157 12.56 1.84 10.85
N VAL A 158 11.46 1.46 10.18
CA VAL A 158 11.47 0.96 8.80
C VAL A 158 10.43 1.71 7.97
N ALA A 159 10.88 2.38 6.91
CA ALA A 159 9.98 2.96 5.92
C ALA A 159 9.21 1.86 5.17
N GLY A 160 7.92 2.05 4.96
CA GLY A 160 7.06 1.02 4.40
C GLY A 160 5.67 1.52 4.00
N ARG A 161 4.76 0.59 3.74
CA ARG A 161 3.34 0.86 3.50
C ARG A 161 2.56 0.86 4.81
N ILE A 162 1.48 1.64 4.86
CA ILE A 162 0.60 1.76 6.02
C ILE A 162 -0.86 1.68 5.57
N GLU A 163 -1.73 1.06 6.37
CA GLU A 163 -3.17 1.05 6.11
C GLU A 163 -3.82 2.34 6.64
N ILE A 164 -5.03 2.67 6.16
CA ILE A 164 -5.78 3.81 6.66
C ILE A 164 -6.69 3.37 7.81
N ALA A 165 -6.56 3.97 8.99
CA ALA A 165 -7.35 3.65 10.18
C ALA A 165 -8.84 3.89 9.94
N THR A 166 -9.76 3.09 10.48
CA THR A 166 -11.20 3.39 10.51
C THR A 166 -11.52 4.50 11.51
N GLN A 167 -12.77 4.99 11.52
CA GLN A 167 -13.20 5.97 12.53
C GLN A 167 -13.15 5.36 13.94
N ALA A 168 -13.61 4.13 14.11
CA ALA A 168 -13.60 3.44 15.40
C ALA A 168 -12.17 3.21 15.93
N GLU A 169 -11.23 2.87 15.05
CA GLU A 169 -9.80 2.74 15.43
C GLU A 169 -9.21 4.09 15.83
N THR A 170 -9.54 5.17 15.09
CA THR A 170 -9.12 6.54 15.44
C THR A 170 -9.67 6.97 16.81
N ASP A 171 -10.93 6.62 17.11
CA ASP A 171 -11.57 6.94 18.39
C ASP A 171 -11.02 6.10 19.56
N THR A 172 -10.64 4.85 19.30
CA THR A 172 -10.04 3.97 20.31
C THR A 172 -8.60 4.39 20.65
N GLY A 173 -7.83 4.86 19.65
CA GLY A 173 -6.53 5.50 19.87
C GLY A 173 -5.40 4.57 20.34
N THR A 174 -5.45 3.27 19.99
CA THR A 174 -4.44 2.26 20.39
C THR A 174 -3.66 1.67 19.22
N ASP A 175 -3.88 2.14 18.00
CA ASP A 175 -3.36 1.55 16.76
C ASP A 175 -2.17 2.35 16.21
N ASP A 176 -0.99 1.73 16.21
CA ASP A 176 0.25 2.30 15.65
C ASP A 176 0.54 1.81 14.22
N LEU A 177 -0.31 0.92 13.66
CA LEU A 177 -0.11 0.31 12.35
C LEU A 177 -0.84 1.06 11.22
N ARG A 178 -1.59 2.12 11.55
CA ARG A 178 -2.49 2.80 10.62
C ARG A 178 -2.40 4.32 10.63
N ALA A 179 -2.66 4.93 9.48
CA ALA A 179 -2.68 6.38 9.31
C ALA A 179 -4.10 6.96 9.45
N VAL A 180 -4.20 8.08 10.17
CA VAL A 180 -5.44 8.86 10.29
C VAL A 180 -5.56 9.85 9.13
N THR A 181 -6.76 9.96 8.54
CA THR A 181 -7.06 10.95 7.49
C THR A 181 -7.69 12.22 8.06
N PRO A 182 -7.66 13.37 7.35
CA PRO A 182 -8.25 14.62 7.83
C PRO A 182 -9.70 14.52 8.28
N LEU A 183 -10.55 13.76 7.57
CA LEU A 183 -11.93 13.54 7.99
C LEU A 183 -12.01 12.85 9.35
N LYS A 184 -11.23 11.78 9.54
CA LYS A 184 -11.20 10.99 10.77
C LYS A 184 -10.68 11.80 11.97
N LEU A 185 -9.68 12.64 11.74
CA LEU A 185 -9.20 13.59 12.75
C LEU A 185 -10.27 14.64 13.06
N ALA A 186 -10.97 15.15 12.04
CA ALA A 186 -12.05 16.10 12.22
C ALA A 186 -13.25 15.48 12.95
N THR A 187 -13.48 14.17 12.86
CA THR A 187 -14.58 13.49 13.56
C THR A 187 -14.15 12.78 14.84
N TYR A 188 -12.87 12.83 15.22
CA TYR A 188 -12.34 12.23 16.45
C TYR A 188 -13.13 12.68 17.69
N SER A 189 -13.65 11.70 18.42
CA SER A 189 -14.49 11.88 19.61
C SER A 189 -13.77 12.58 20.77
N GLY A 190 -12.45 12.39 20.91
CA GLY A 190 -11.63 13.04 21.93
C GLY A 190 -11.16 14.45 21.58
N ARG A 191 -11.56 15.02 20.44
CA ARG A 191 -11.15 16.38 20.06
C ARG A 191 -11.75 17.39 21.04
N LYS A 192 -10.95 18.38 21.46
CA LYS A 192 -11.43 19.48 22.28
C LYS A 192 -12.34 20.39 21.45
N PHE A 193 -13.56 20.59 21.94
CA PHE A 193 -14.54 21.41 21.23
C PHE A 193 -14.49 22.84 21.74
N LYS A 194 -14.62 23.80 20.82
CA LYS A 194 -14.77 25.22 21.12
C LYS A 194 -16.03 25.75 20.47
N PHE A 195 -16.82 26.45 21.26
CA PHE A 195 -18.01 27.17 20.83
C PHE A 195 -17.88 28.60 21.33
N ALA A 196 -18.24 29.57 20.50
CA ALA A 196 -18.24 30.96 20.90
C ALA A 196 -19.44 31.68 20.30
N ALA A 197 -20.06 32.56 21.08
CA ALA A 197 -21.18 33.38 20.67
C ALA A 197 -21.12 34.74 21.35
N ASP A 198 -21.58 35.77 20.66
CA ASP A 198 -21.81 37.09 21.24
C ASP A 198 -23.20 37.10 21.88
N ILE A 199 -23.34 37.76 23.03
CA ILE A 199 -24.58 37.85 23.80
C ILE A 199 -24.86 39.28 24.26
N GLY A 200 -26.12 39.53 24.60
CA GLY A 200 -26.64 40.84 24.98
C GLY A 200 -27.62 41.37 23.94
N ASP A 201 -28.84 41.66 24.38
CA ASP A 201 -29.92 42.23 23.55
C ASP A 201 -30.50 43.53 24.17
N GLY A 202 -29.95 43.99 25.29
CA GLY A 202 -30.41 45.15 26.05
C GLY A 202 -31.66 44.93 26.90
N SER A 203 -32.23 43.73 26.94
CA SER A 203 -33.50 43.44 27.62
C SER A 203 -33.47 42.17 28.48
N ALA A 204 -32.94 41.06 27.97
CA ALA A 204 -32.86 39.80 28.69
C ALA A 204 -31.71 39.80 29.71
N THR A 205 -31.98 39.23 30.88
CA THR A 205 -30.97 38.95 31.91
C THR A 205 -30.47 37.52 31.86
N GLN A 206 -31.06 36.66 31.02
CA GLN A 206 -30.69 35.27 30.87
C GLN A 206 -30.46 34.91 29.40
N TYR A 207 -29.37 34.19 29.12
CA TYR A 207 -28.99 33.78 27.77
C TYR A 207 -28.65 32.29 27.77
N THR A 208 -29.35 31.51 26.94
CA THR A 208 -29.01 30.10 26.70
C THR A 208 -28.03 29.99 25.54
N VAL A 209 -26.84 29.48 25.84
CA VAL A 209 -25.76 29.26 24.89
C VAL A 209 -25.70 27.76 24.55
N THR A 210 -26.12 27.41 23.34
CA THR A 210 -26.16 26.03 22.86
C THR A 210 -24.85 25.65 22.16
N HIS A 211 -24.07 24.76 22.77
CA HIS A 211 -22.73 24.36 22.30
C HIS A 211 -22.69 22.98 21.61
N ASN A 212 -23.68 22.10 21.82
CA ASN A 212 -23.77 20.76 21.19
C ASN A 212 -22.55 19.83 21.41
N PHE A 213 -21.91 19.91 22.58
CA PHE A 213 -20.74 19.08 22.88
C PHE A 213 -21.08 17.70 23.44
N ASN A 214 -22.36 17.42 23.70
CA ASN A 214 -22.83 16.20 24.32
C ASN A 214 -22.12 15.89 25.68
N THR A 215 -21.71 16.93 26.39
CA THR A 215 -21.12 16.85 27.74
C THR A 215 -21.48 18.08 28.58
N ARG A 216 -21.63 17.89 29.89
CA ARG A 216 -21.76 18.99 30.86
C ARG A 216 -20.41 19.45 31.42
N ASP A 217 -19.35 18.70 31.18
CA ASP A 217 -17.99 18.99 31.63
C ASP A 217 -17.38 20.07 30.73
N VAL A 218 -17.91 21.28 30.90
CA VAL A 218 -17.54 22.44 30.10
C VAL A 218 -16.97 23.55 30.97
N GLN A 219 -15.90 24.16 30.46
CA GLN A 219 -15.38 25.42 30.97
C GLN A 219 -16.05 26.56 30.19
N VAL A 220 -16.61 27.51 30.91
CA VAL A 220 -17.29 28.67 30.34
C VAL A 220 -16.53 29.90 30.81
N ASP A 221 -16.12 30.73 29.87
CA ASP A 221 -15.55 32.05 30.14
C ASP A 221 -16.35 33.09 29.37
N VAL A 222 -16.57 34.24 30.00
CA VAL A 222 -17.33 35.35 29.44
C VAL A 222 -16.46 36.58 29.56
N TYR A 223 -16.28 37.33 28.47
CA TYR A 223 -15.46 38.54 28.48
C TYR A 223 -16.11 39.64 27.66
N ARG A 224 -15.68 40.89 27.88
CA ARG A 224 -16.18 42.04 27.10
C ARG A 224 -15.88 41.86 25.62
N ASN A 225 -16.86 42.12 24.76
CA ASN A 225 -16.69 42.05 23.30
C ASN A 225 -16.13 43.37 22.70
N SER A 226 -15.65 44.27 23.56
CA SER A 226 -14.99 45.52 23.19
C SER A 226 -14.12 46.03 24.35
N GLY A 227 -13.22 46.98 24.06
CA GLY A 227 -12.31 47.53 25.06
C GLY A 227 -11.24 46.53 25.49
N ASN A 228 -11.17 46.25 26.80
CA ASN A 228 -10.06 45.50 27.41
C ASN A 228 -10.22 43.97 27.36
N TYR A 229 -11.34 43.44 26.85
CA TYR A 229 -11.63 42.00 26.78
C TYR A 229 -11.39 41.25 28.10
N ASP A 230 -11.69 41.89 29.23
CA ASP A 230 -11.55 41.30 30.55
C ASP A 230 -12.71 40.34 30.87
N SER A 231 -12.41 39.32 31.67
CA SER A 231 -13.38 38.32 32.10
C SER A 231 -14.44 38.92 33.02
N ILE A 232 -15.68 38.50 32.80
CA ILE A 232 -16.88 38.93 33.50
C ILE A 232 -17.45 37.74 34.23
N LEU A 233 -17.58 37.87 35.55
CA LEU A 233 -18.23 36.86 36.35
C LEU A 233 -19.75 36.97 36.18
N CYS A 234 -20.38 35.84 35.86
CA CYS A 234 -21.83 35.68 35.84
C CYS A 234 -22.17 34.26 36.34
N ASP A 235 -23.43 34.03 36.67
CA ASP A 235 -23.87 32.70 37.06
C ASP A 235 -24.00 31.81 35.81
N VAL A 236 -23.44 30.60 35.89
CA VAL A 236 -23.39 29.64 34.78
C VAL A 236 -24.08 28.33 35.16
N ASP A 237 -25.29 28.12 34.64
CA ASP A 237 -26.03 26.87 34.80
C ASP A 237 -25.75 25.93 33.63
N ARG A 238 -25.34 24.68 33.90
CA ARG A 238 -25.17 23.63 32.87
C ARG A 238 -26.47 22.88 32.60
N THR A 239 -27.40 23.60 31.98
CA THR A 239 -28.80 23.17 31.80
C THR A 239 -28.96 21.81 31.10
N SER A 240 -28.12 21.51 30.11
CA SER A 240 -28.10 20.20 29.44
C SER A 240 -26.67 19.82 29.03
N VAL A 241 -26.50 18.63 28.44
CA VAL A 241 -25.22 18.22 27.81
C VAL A 241 -24.86 19.04 26.56
N ASN A 242 -25.78 19.88 26.06
CA ASN A 242 -25.60 20.66 24.84
C ASN A 242 -25.78 22.16 25.06
N ALA A 243 -26.07 22.62 26.27
CA ALA A 243 -26.31 24.04 26.52
C ALA A 243 -26.00 24.47 27.96
N VAL A 244 -25.48 25.69 28.07
CA VAL A 244 -25.30 26.44 29.32
C VAL A 244 -26.22 27.66 29.33
N ARG A 245 -26.67 28.10 30.50
CA ARG A 245 -27.42 29.35 30.66
C ARG A 245 -26.60 30.31 31.52
N LEU A 246 -26.50 31.53 31.04
CA LEU A 246 -25.80 32.63 31.70
C LEU A 246 -26.83 33.57 32.29
N THR A 247 -26.65 33.96 33.55
CA THR A 247 -27.55 34.90 34.24
C THR A 247 -26.78 36.12 34.70
N PHE A 248 -27.31 37.31 34.38
CA PHE A 248 -26.73 38.61 34.72
C PHE A 248 -27.69 39.40 35.62
N ALA A 249 -27.14 40.19 36.53
CA ALA A 249 -27.93 41.05 37.41
C ALA A 249 -28.58 42.24 36.66
N SER A 250 -28.03 42.63 35.51
CA SER A 250 -28.56 43.66 34.61
C SER A 250 -28.48 43.16 33.18
N ALA A 251 -29.44 43.53 32.34
CA ALA A 251 -29.47 43.12 30.94
C ALA A 251 -28.25 43.70 30.20
N PRO A 252 -27.35 42.86 29.65
CA PRO A 252 -26.24 43.33 28.84
C PRO A 252 -26.73 44.06 27.59
N THR A 253 -26.05 45.12 27.18
CA THR A 253 -26.37 45.83 25.93
C THR A 253 -26.08 44.96 24.70
N SER A 254 -26.54 45.39 23.53
CA SER A 254 -26.40 44.61 22.29
C SER A 254 -24.96 44.12 22.06
N ASN A 255 -24.77 42.80 22.01
CA ASN A 255 -23.48 42.13 21.80
C ASN A 255 -22.35 42.59 22.75
N GLN A 256 -22.70 42.98 23.99
CA GLN A 256 -21.74 43.51 24.96
C GLN A 256 -20.68 42.49 25.37
N PHE A 257 -21.05 41.21 25.46
CA PHE A 257 -20.17 40.14 25.93
C PHE A 257 -20.00 39.05 24.89
N ARG A 258 -18.83 38.41 24.92
CA ARG A 258 -18.53 37.20 24.17
C ARG A 258 -18.33 36.04 25.12
N VAL A 259 -19.00 34.93 24.81
CA VAL A 259 -18.95 33.69 25.57
C VAL A 259 -18.10 32.70 24.82
N VAL A 260 -17.24 31.99 25.55
CA VAL A 260 -16.49 30.83 25.05
C VAL A 260 -16.81 29.64 25.93
N VAL A 261 -17.23 28.54 25.29
CA VAL A 261 -17.45 27.24 25.92
C VAL A 261 -16.42 26.26 25.37
N LEU A 262 -15.69 25.60 26.26
CA LEU A 262 -14.67 24.59 25.96
C LEU A 262 -15.05 23.26 26.61
N ALA A 263 -14.85 22.15 25.89
CA ALA A 263 -14.93 20.76 26.38
C ALA A 263 -13.66 19.99 26.03
#